data_AF-A0A5Q0QDN4-F1
#
_entry.id   AF-A0A5Q0QDN4-F1
#
_cell.length_a   1.000
_cell.length_b   1.000
_cell.length_c   1.000
_cell.angle_alpha   90.00
_cell.angle_beta   90.00
_cell.angle_gamma   90.00
#
_symmetry.space_group_name_H-M   'P 1'
#
loop_
_entity.id
_entity.type
_entity.pdbx_description
1 polymer ?
#
loop_
_entity_poly.entity_id
_entity_poly.type
_entity_poly.pdbx_seq_one_letter_code
_entity_poly.pdbx_strand_id
1 'polypeptide(L)'
;MNELTYYTEIAEELQKNNPTAYEELDEEIHIIIHKLKFIPQESRPIVQVIRNEGIQQDYLNELLKVAGAQNSGSTVPLQDVEILIFIDESYSYLSTLPVELSSVYADSKAVKNNHIYVIQKPDFAKDKSAYIQDIEVLAEIIQSKYFVFGHEGEEWIKFDFSL
;
A
#
# COMPACT_ATOMS: atom_id res chain seq x y z
N MET A 1 15.14 6.16 -9.68
CA MET A 1 14.25 5.30 -10.48
C MET A 1 14.91 3.98 -10.88
N ASN A 2 16.23 3.93 -11.12
CA ASN A 2 16.99 2.70 -11.41
C ASN A 2 16.96 1.59 -10.32
N GLU A 3 16.12 1.72 -9.29
CA GLU A 3 15.89 0.72 -8.24
C GLU A 3 14.42 0.23 -8.19
N LEU A 4 13.57 0.68 -9.11
CA LEU A 4 12.17 0.27 -9.23
C LEU A 4 12.06 -0.64 -10.45
N THR A 5 12.14 -1.94 -10.23
CA THR A 5 12.15 -2.97 -11.28
C THR A 5 10.84 -2.95 -12.05
N TYR A 6 9.71 -2.99 -11.35
CA TYR A 6 8.39 -3.11 -11.98
C TYR A 6 7.99 -1.82 -12.70
N TYR A 7 8.26 -0.66 -12.10
CA TYR A 7 8.13 0.62 -12.78
C TYR A 7 8.90 0.62 -14.11
N THR A 8 10.17 0.22 -14.08
CA THR A 8 11.03 0.26 -15.28
C THR A 8 10.48 -0.67 -16.37
N GLU A 9 10.07 -1.88 -16.02
CA GLU A 9 9.44 -2.82 -16.96
C GLU A 9 8.19 -2.21 -17.62
N ILE A 10 7.28 -1.67 -16.81
CA ILE A 10 6.01 -1.09 -17.29
C ILE A 10 6.28 0.15 -18.14
N ALA A 11 7.18 1.04 -17.71
CA ALA A 11 7.54 2.25 -18.43
C ALA A 11 8.16 1.94 -19.80
N GLU A 12 9.07 0.97 -19.89
CA GLU A 12 9.68 0.55 -21.16
C GLU A 12 8.67 -0.07 -22.13
N GLU A 13 7.67 -0.79 -21.60
CA GLU A 13 6.59 -1.35 -22.41
C GLU A 13 5.66 -0.25 -22.94
N LEU A 14 5.20 0.65 -22.06
CA LEU A 14 4.32 1.76 -22.42
C LEU A 14 5.00 2.74 -23.37
N GLN A 15 6.28 3.05 -23.18
CA GLN A 15 6.99 3.96 -24.08
C GLN A 15 7.02 3.44 -25.54
N LYS A 16 7.02 2.12 -25.74
CA LYS A 16 6.98 1.50 -27.07
C LYS A 16 5.56 1.41 -27.64
N ASN A 17 4.59 1.07 -26.79
CA ASN A 17 3.26 0.64 -27.22
C ASN A 17 2.17 1.71 -27.03
N ASN A 18 2.32 2.58 -26.04
CA ASN A 18 1.37 3.64 -25.68
C ASN A 18 2.09 4.83 -24.98
N PRO A 19 2.76 5.72 -25.75
CA PRO A 19 3.55 6.82 -25.20
C PRO A 19 2.77 7.79 -24.30
N THR A 20 1.47 7.98 -24.56
CA THR A 20 0.62 8.84 -23.73
C THR A 20 0.42 8.25 -22.33
N ALA A 21 0.11 6.95 -22.23
CA ALA A 21 0.02 6.28 -20.94
C ALA A 21 1.37 6.22 -20.20
N TYR A 22 2.49 6.19 -20.94
CA TYR A 22 3.81 6.35 -20.34
C TYR A 22 3.99 7.74 -19.70
N GLU A 23 3.63 8.81 -20.42
CA GLU A 23 3.72 10.18 -19.89
C GLU A 23 2.89 10.35 -18.60
N GLU A 24 1.67 9.82 -18.58
CA GLU A 24 0.80 9.84 -17.40
C GLU A 24 1.43 9.06 -16.22
N LEU A 25 1.89 7.83 -16.47
CA LEU A 25 2.56 7.00 -15.45
C LEU A 25 3.82 7.68 -14.88
N ASP A 26 4.67 8.22 -15.77
CA ASP A 26 5.92 8.86 -15.41
C ASP A 26 5.65 10.16 -14.63
N GLU A 27 4.68 10.98 -15.02
CA GLU A 27 4.30 12.18 -14.28
C GLU A 27 3.80 11.85 -12.87
N GLU A 28 2.82 10.95 -12.74
CA GLU A 28 2.20 10.64 -11.44
C GLU A 28 3.20 10.02 -10.45
N ILE A 29 4.04 9.09 -10.90
CA ILE A 29 5.06 8.50 -10.02
C ILE A 29 6.08 9.55 -9.56
N HIS A 30 6.46 10.49 -10.44
CA HIS A 30 7.37 11.58 -10.09
C HIS A 30 6.73 12.52 -9.07
N ILE A 31 5.43 12.79 -9.16
CA ILE A 31 4.70 13.60 -8.17
C ILE A 31 4.76 12.94 -6.79
N ILE A 32 4.45 11.65 -6.71
CA ILE A 32 4.47 10.89 -5.44
C ILE A 32 5.87 10.89 -4.84
N ILE A 33 6.89 10.52 -5.62
CA ILE A 33 8.28 10.50 -5.17
C ILE A 33 8.75 11.90 -4.74
N HIS A 34 8.36 12.95 -5.46
CA HIS A 34 8.75 14.32 -5.14
C HIS A 34 8.16 14.79 -3.81
N LYS A 35 6.91 14.44 -3.49
CA LYS A 35 6.30 14.73 -2.19
C LYS A 35 7.00 13.96 -1.07
N LEU A 36 7.27 12.67 -1.28
CA LEU A 36 7.89 11.79 -0.29
C LEU A 36 9.34 12.17 0.05
N LYS A 37 10.07 12.85 -0.83
CA LYS A 37 11.46 13.26 -0.55
C LYS A 37 11.58 14.22 0.65
N PHE A 38 10.48 14.88 1.02
CA PHE A 38 10.41 15.76 2.18
C PHE A 38 10.04 15.03 3.48
N ILE A 39 9.79 13.72 3.39
CA ILE A 39 9.45 12.84 4.52
C ILE A 39 10.63 11.89 4.74
N PRO A 40 11.47 12.13 5.75
CA PRO A 40 12.60 11.25 6.08
C PRO A 40 12.15 9.80 6.26
N GLN A 41 12.96 8.84 5.82
CA GLN A 41 12.57 7.43 5.81
C GLN A 41 12.23 6.90 7.20
N GLU A 42 12.95 7.36 8.22
CA GLU A 42 12.74 7.03 9.64
C GLU A 42 11.46 7.64 10.25
N SER A 43 10.83 8.58 9.55
CA SER A 43 9.56 9.19 9.96
C SER A 43 8.34 8.61 9.24
N ARG A 44 8.59 7.72 8.28
CA ARG A 44 7.54 6.99 7.56
C ARG A 44 7.02 5.87 8.46
N PRO A 45 5.74 5.49 8.33
CA PRO A 45 5.18 4.44 9.17
C PRO A 45 5.76 3.06 8.80
N ILE A 46 5.91 2.22 9.80
CA ILE A 46 6.13 0.79 9.63
C ILE A 46 4.80 0.12 9.30
N VAL A 47 4.73 -0.53 8.13
CA VAL A 47 3.52 -1.12 7.55
C VAL A 47 3.64 -2.64 7.50
N GLN A 48 2.58 -3.34 7.89
CA GLN A 48 2.44 -4.77 7.62
C GLN A 48 1.20 -5.01 6.77
N VAL A 49 1.40 -5.71 5.65
CA VAL A 49 0.33 -6.10 4.72
C VAL A 49 0.02 -7.58 4.89
N ILE A 50 -1.23 -7.88 5.22
CA ILE A 50 -1.80 -9.22 5.26
C ILE A 50 -2.51 -9.42 3.92
N ARG A 51 -2.15 -10.50 3.22
CA ARG A 51 -2.57 -10.69 1.83
C ARG A 51 -2.97 -12.13 1.56
N ASN A 52 -3.82 -12.29 0.55
CA ASN A 52 -4.18 -13.59 -0.01
C ASN A 52 -3.06 -14.14 -0.92
N GLU A 53 -3.16 -15.43 -1.25
CA GLU A 53 -2.28 -16.06 -2.22
C GLU A 53 -2.37 -15.38 -3.60
N GLY A 54 -1.26 -15.37 -4.36
CA GLY A 54 -1.20 -14.84 -5.72
C GLY A 54 -0.58 -13.45 -5.88
N ILE A 55 -0.43 -12.67 -4.81
CA ILE A 55 0.28 -11.38 -4.87
C ILE A 55 1.79 -11.61 -4.76
N GLN A 56 2.54 -11.16 -5.76
CA GLN A 56 4.00 -11.25 -5.77
C GLN A 56 4.60 -10.33 -4.70
N GLN A 57 5.41 -10.89 -3.80
CA GLN A 57 5.99 -10.14 -2.68
C GLN A 57 6.88 -8.99 -3.17
N ASP A 58 7.71 -9.21 -4.18
CA ASP A 58 8.65 -8.19 -4.67
C ASP A 58 7.91 -7.02 -5.33
N TYR A 59 6.80 -7.31 -6.03
CA TYR A 59 5.92 -6.29 -6.58
C TYR A 59 5.30 -5.45 -5.47
N LEU A 60 4.68 -6.09 -4.48
CA LEU A 60 4.09 -5.41 -3.34
C LEU A 60 5.12 -4.58 -2.55
N ASN A 61 6.35 -5.07 -2.42
CA ASN A 61 7.44 -4.34 -1.76
C ASN A 61 7.77 -3.04 -2.50
N GLU A 62 7.79 -3.08 -3.83
CA GLU A 62 7.99 -1.88 -4.64
C GLU A 62 6.83 -0.90 -4.47
N LEU A 63 5.58 -1.37 -4.56
CA LEU A 63 4.40 -0.52 -4.31
C LEU A 63 4.48 0.16 -2.94
N LEU A 64 4.81 -0.58 -1.87
CA LEU A 64 4.99 -0.05 -0.52
C LEU A 64 6.14 0.96 -0.43
N LYS A 65 7.26 0.72 -1.14
CA LYS A 65 8.39 1.66 -1.21
C LYS A 65 7.96 2.99 -1.82
N VAL A 66 7.24 2.93 -2.94
CA VAL A 66 6.79 4.13 -3.67
C VAL A 66 5.66 4.84 -2.94
N ALA A 67 4.78 4.11 -2.23
CA ALA A 67 3.74 4.70 -1.37
C ALA A 67 4.28 5.30 -0.06
N GLY A 68 5.56 5.08 0.25
CA GLY A 68 6.23 5.72 1.38
C GLY A 68 6.14 4.96 2.70
N ALA A 69 6.10 3.62 2.67
CA ALA A 69 6.34 2.79 3.85
C ALA A 69 7.82 2.84 4.28
N GLN A 70 8.10 2.63 5.56
CA GLN A 70 9.48 2.54 6.06
C GLN A 70 10.11 1.17 5.74
N ASN A 71 9.36 0.08 5.89
CA ASN A 71 9.80 -1.31 5.73
C ASN A 71 9.22 -1.93 4.45
N SER A 72 9.81 -1.64 3.30
CA SER A 72 9.42 -2.19 1.99
C SER A 72 9.80 -3.67 1.83
N GLY A 73 9.23 -4.55 2.66
CA GLY A 73 9.39 -6.00 2.57
C GLY A 73 10.30 -6.67 3.60
N SER A 74 10.88 -5.90 4.53
CA SER A 74 11.62 -6.47 5.65
C SER A 74 10.67 -6.91 6.76
N THR A 75 10.90 -8.11 7.30
CA THR A 75 10.20 -8.59 8.50
C THR A 75 10.50 -7.64 9.66
N VAL A 76 9.44 -7.10 10.26
CA VAL A 76 9.51 -6.22 11.42
C VAL A 76 8.81 -6.88 12.61
N PRO A 77 9.25 -6.61 13.84
CA PRO A 77 8.51 -7.04 15.03
C PRO A 77 7.09 -6.47 15.02
N LEU A 78 6.10 -7.30 15.34
CA LEU A 78 4.69 -6.89 15.30
C LEU A 78 4.39 -5.66 16.18
N GLN A 79 5.04 -5.56 17.34
CA GLN A 79 4.93 -4.42 18.26
C GLN A 79 5.34 -3.07 17.63
N ASP A 80 6.14 -3.11 16.56
CA ASP A 80 6.61 -1.92 15.87
C ASP A 80 5.72 -1.54 14.68
N VAL A 81 4.80 -2.41 14.28
CA VAL A 81 3.86 -2.15 13.18
C VAL A 81 2.88 -1.04 13.56
N GLU A 82 2.93 0.05 12.80
CA GLU A 82 2.13 1.25 13.00
C GLU A 82 0.88 1.30 12.13
N ILE A 83 0.88 0.58 11.00
CA ILE A 83 -0.25 0.43 10.09
C ILE A 83 -0.41 -1.06 9.71
N LEU A 84 -1.61 -1.58 9.88
CA LEU A 84 -2.01 -2.90 9.37
C LEU A 84 -2.93 -2.71 8.16
N ILE A 85 -2.58 -3.37 7.06
CA ILE A 85 -3.38 -3.36 5.82
C ILE A 85 -3.76 -4.80 5.49
N PHE A 86 -5.05 -5.07 5.35
CA PHE A 86 -5.58 -6.36 4.91
C PHE A 86 -6.05 -6.23 3.47
N ILE A 87 -5.57 -7.09 2.57
CA ILE A 87 -6.06 -7.15 1.20
C ILE A 87 -7.10 -8.28 1.13
N ASP A 88 -8.37 -7.91 1.07
CA ASP A 88 -9.50 -8.83 0.98
C ASP A 88 -10.61 -8.30 0.07
N GLU A 89 -10.62 -8.79 -1.18
CA GLU A 89 -11.64 -8.49 -2.19
C GLU A 89 -13.01 -9.10 -1.85
N SER A 90 -13.06 -10.12 -0.99
CA SER A 90 -14.26 -10.93 -0.73
C SER A 90 -15.09 -10.46 0.47
N TYR A 91 -14.58 -9.49 1.23
CA TYR A 91 -15.15 -9.00 2.51
C TYR A 91 -15.27 -10.07 3.60
N SER A 92 -14.82 -11.31 3.34
CA SER A 92 -14.94 -12.43 4.26
C SER A 92 -14.13 -12.21 5.54
N TYR A 93 -13.00 -11.51 5.42
CA TYR A 93 -12.09 -11.21 6.52
C TYR A 93 -12.71 -10.23 7.53
N LEU A 94 -13.65 -9.37 7.12
CA LEU A 94 -14.29 -8.43 8.05
C LEU A 94 -14.99 -9.13 9.22
N SER A 95 -15.47 -10.36 9.01
CA SER A 95 -16.12 -11.16 10.05
C SER A 95 -15.13 -11.78 11.06
N THR A 96 -13.90 -12.07 10.64
CA THR A 96 -12.85 -12.68 11.49
C THR A 96 -11.89 -11.65 12.06
N LEU A 97 -11.81 -10.47 11.43
CA LEU A 97 -10.88 -9.40 11.77
C LEU A 97 -10.92 -9.02 13.26
N PRO A 98 -12.08 -8.82 13.93
CA PRO A 98 -12.10 -8.51 15.37
C PRO A 98 -11.38 -9.55 16.23
N VAL A 99 -11.55 -10.84 15.91
CA VAL A 99 -10.92 -11.93 16.67
C VAL A 99 -9.42 -11.90 16.47
N GLU A 100 -8.95 -11.70 15.25
CA GLU A 100 -7.52 -11.62 14.94
C GLU A 100 -6.85 -10.38 15.52
N LEU A 101 -7.52 -9.22 15.47
CA LEU A 101 -7.02 -7.99 16.08
C LEU A 101 -6.87 -8.13 17.60
N SER A 102 -7.78 -8.87 18.25
CA SER A 102 -7.72 -9.13 19.70
C SER A 102 -6.75 -10.23 20.12
N SER A 103 -6.23 -11.04 19.18
CA SER A 103 -5.39 -12.20 19.49
C SER A 103 -4.02 -12.11 18.82
N VAL A 104 -3.97 -12.13 17.49
CA VAL A 104 -2.73 -12.13 16.70
C VAL A 104 -2.09 -10.75 16.69
N TYR A 105 -2.87 -9.69 16.48
CA TYR A 105 -2.36 -8.34 16.25
C TYR A 105 -2.45 -7.39 17.47
N ALA A 106 -2.91 -7.89 18.61
CA ALA A 106 -3.27 -7.10 19.79
C ALA A 106 -2.13 -6.19 20.30
N ASP A 107 -0.90 -6.65 20.16
CA ASP A 107 0.27 -5.91 20.66
C ASP A 107 0.82 -4.85 19.70
N SER A 108 0.34 -4.83 18.44
CA SER A 108 0.78 -3.84 17.45
C SER A 108 0.38 -2.41 17.83
N LYS A 109 1.18 -1.43 17.42
CA LYS A 109 0.80 -0.01 17.51
C LYS A 109 -0.40 0.28 16.60
N ALA A 110 -0.52 -0.43 15.48
CA ALA A 110 -1.65 -0.33 14.56
C ALA A 110 -3.00 -0.58 15.26
N VAL A 111 -3.13 -1.69 16.01
CA VAL A 111 -4.37 -1.98 16.77
C VAL A 111 -4.60 -0.95 17.87
N LYS A 112 -3.55 -0.62 18.65
CA LYS A 112 -3.65 0.33 19.77
C LYS A 112 -4.05 1.75 19.34
N ASN A 113 -3.74 2.14 18.10
CA ASN A 113 -4.01 3.47 17.56
C ASN A 113 -5.11 3.49 16.47
N ASN A 114 -5.82 2.38 16.25
CA ASN A 114 -6.83 2.25 15.18
C ASN A 114 -6.31 2.65 13.80
N HIS A 115 -5.14 2.14 13.42
CA HIS A 115 -4.58 2.24 12.07
C HIS A 115 -4.67 0.88 11.36
N ILE A 116 -5.92 0.43 11.18
CA ILE A 116 -6.26 -0.83 10.54
C ILE A 116 -7.06 -0.49 9.29
N TYR A 117 -6.63 -1.01 8.15
CA TYR A 117 -7.21 -0.71 6.85
C TYR A 117 -7.48 -2.00 6.09
N VAL A 118 -8.54 -2.00 5.29
CA VAL A 118 -8.90 -3.12 4.43
C VAL A 118 -9.00 -2.60 3.00
N ILE A 119 -8.15 -3.13 2.12
CA ILE A 119 -8.20 -2.88 0.67
C ILE A 119 -9.13 -3.92 0.05
N GLN A 120 -10.09 -3.43 -0.71
CA GLN A 120 -11.18 -4.20 -1.33
C GLN A 120 -11.17 -4.07 -2.86
N LYS A 121 -10.23 -3.27 -3.40
CA LYS A 121 -9.99 -3.14 -4.83
C LYS A 121 -9.76 -4.51 -5.49
N PRO A 122 -10.53 -4.87 -6.54
CA PRO A 122 -10.29 -6.08 -7.32
C PRO A 122 -8.88 -6.11 -7.92
N ASP A 123 -8.26 -7.29 -7.91
CA ASP A 123 -6.93 -7.54 -8.48
C ASP A 123 -5.82 -6.62 -7.92
N PHE A 124 -6.02 -6.07 -6.73
CA PHE A 124 -5.03 -5.21 -6.07
C PHE A 124 -3.69 -5.93 -5.91
N ALA A 125 -2.62 -5.28 -6.38
CA ALA A 125 -1.27 -5.83 -6.43
C ALA A 125 -1.13 -7.15 -7.22
N LYS A 126 -2.07 -7.45 -8.12
CA LYS A 126 -2.04 -8.60 -9.04
C LYS A 126 -1.97 -8.17 -10.50
N ASP A 127 -2.60 -7.06 -10.84
CA ASP A 127 -2.55 -6.47 -12.18
C ASP A 127 -1.48 -5.36 -12.27
N LYS A 128 -0.45 -5.60 -13.08
CA LYS A 128 0.59 -4.60 -13.34
C LYS A 128 0.07 -3.38 -14.11
N SER A 129 -1.04 -3.51 -14.85
CA SER A 129 -1.65 -2.38 -15.57
C SER A 129 -2.22 -1.32 -14.61
N ALA A 130 -2.58 -1.74 -13.39
CA ALA A 130 -3.08 -0.87 -12.32
C ALA A 130 -1.98 -0.30 -11.41
N TYR A 131 -0.70 -0.36 -11.82
CA TYR A 131 0.45 0.01 -10.99
C TYR A 131 0.31 1.35 -10.27
N ILE A 132 -0.07 2.40 -10.99
CA ILE A 132 -0.17 3.74 -10.39
C ILE A 132 -1.33 3.82 -9.41
N GLN A 133 -2.49 3.26 -9.77
CA GLN A 133 -3.68 3.24 -8.90
C GLN A 133 -3.42 2.47 -7.61
N ASP A 134 -2.74 1.31 -7.69
CA ASP A 134 -2.37 0.54 -6.51
C ASP A 134 -1.39 1.31 -5.59
N ILE A 135 -0.49 2.12 -6.16
CA ILE A 135 0.38 3.02 -5.38
C ILE A 135 -0.44 4.12 -4.73
N GLU A 136 -1.39 4.72 -5.45
CA GLU A 136 -2.23 5.80 -4.91
C GLU A 136 -3.04 5.31 -3.70
N VAL A 137 -3.69 4.15 -3.81
CA VAL A 137 -4.41 3.51 -2.68
C VAL A 137 -3.49 3.36 -1.46
N LEU A 138 -2.29 2.83 -1.66
CA LEU A 138 -1.33 2.68 -0.56
C LEU A 138 -0.84 4.03 -0.04
N ALA A 139 -0.59 5.01 -0.91
CA ALA A 139 -0.10 6.32 -0.53
C ALA A 139 -1.14 7.10 0.29
N GLU A 140 -2.43 6.98 -0.05
CA GLU A 140 -3.52 7.51 0.77
C GLU A 140 -3.53 6.89 2.16
N ILE A 141 -3.40 5.56 2.27
CA ILE A 141 -3.42 4.86 3.56
C ILE A 141 -2.18 5.21 4.40
N ILE A 142 -1.00 5.10 3.79
CA ILE A 142 0.31 5.16 4.47
C ILE A 142 0.70 6.60 4.78
N GLN A 143 0.36 7.54 3.89
CA GLN A 143 0.78 8.94 3.95
C GLN A 143 -0.44 9.87 3.83
N SER A 144 -1.55 9.53 4.51
CA SER A 144 -2.86 10.21 4.49
C SER A 144 -2.84 11.73 4.75
N LYS A 145 -1.79 12.24 5.40
CA LYS A 145 -1.60 13.69 5.60
C LYS A 145 -1.16 14.42 4.33
N TYR A 146 -0.63 13.71 3.34
CA TYR A 146 0.04 14.27 2.16
C TYR A 146 -0.62 13.84 0.83
N PHE A 147 -1.36 12.73 0.84
CA PHE A 147 -1.99 12.15 -0.34
C PHE A 147 -3.49 11.97 -0.12
N VAL A 148 -4.27 12.50 -1.05
CA VAL A 148 -5.72 12.35 -1.16
C VAL A 148 -6.03 12.31 -2.66
N PHE A 149 -6.33 11.12 -3.14
CA PHE A 149 -6.68 10.73 -4.50
C PHE A 149 -8.18 10.37 -4.63
N GLY A 150 -8.87 10.12 -3.51
CA GLY A 150 -10.31 9.85 -3.45
C GLY A 150 -10.70 8.37 -3.39
N HIS A 151 -9.78 7.46 -3.04
CA HIS A 151 -10.04 6.01 -3.07
C HIS A 151 -10.70 5.49 -1.78
N GLU A 152 -10.75 6.29 -0.71
CA GLU A 152 -11.41 5.95 0.55
C GLU A 152 -12.92 5.69 0.35
N GLY A 153 -13.39 4.55 0.83
CA GLY A 153 -14.79 4.12 0.71
C GLY A 153 -15.14 3.42 -0.61
N GLU A 154 -14.25 3.51 -1.62
CA GLU A 154 -14.42 2.81 -2.90
C GLU A 154 -13.47 1.61 -3.02
N GLU A 155 -12.18 1.83 -2.75
CA GLU A 155 -11.12 0.82 -2.95
C GLU A 155 -10.53 0.32 -1.64
N TRP A 156 -10.66 1.11 -0.58
CA TRP A 156 -10.23 0.75 0.76
C TRP A 156 -11.12 1.39 1.83
N ILE A 157 -11.17 0.78 3.01
CA ILE A 157 -11.88 1.31 4.18
C ILE A 157 -10.97 1.28 5.41
N LYS A 158 -11.19 2.23 6.32
CA LYS A 158 -10.64 2.17 7.67
C LYS A 158 -11.51 1.29 8.55
N PHE A 159 -10.90 0.38 9.30
CA PHE A 159 -11.58 -0.45 10.28
C PHE A 159 -11.36 0.12 11.68
N ASP A 160 -12.40 0.70 12.26
CA ASP A 160 -12.37 1.20 13.63
C ASP A 160 -12.63 0.06 14.62
N PHE A 161 -11.58 -0.36 15.32
CA PHE A 161 -11.67 -1.36 16.37
C PHE A 161 -11.77 -0.66 17.74
N SER A 162 -12.90 -0.82 18.42
CA SER A 162 -13.03 -0.43 19.83
C SER A 162 -13.02 -1.68 20.69
N LEU A 163 -12.00 -1.82 21.54
CA LEU A 163 -11.94 -2.83 22.61
C LEU A 163 -13.02 -2.59 23.67
#